data_AF-A0A453RT30-F1
#
_entry.id   AF-A0A453RT30-F1
#
_cell.length_a   1.000
_cell.length_b   1.000
_cell.length_c   1.000
_cell.angle_alpha   90.00
_cell.angle_beta   90.00
_cell.angle_gamma   90.00
#
_symmetry.space_group_name_H-M   'P 1'
#
loop_
_entity.id
_entity.type
_entity.pdbx_description
1 polymer ?
#
loop_
_entity_poly.entity_id
_entity_poly.type
_entity_poly.pdbx_seq_one_letter_code
_entity_poly.pdbx_strand_id
1 'polypeptide(L)'
;EECIYHDCRLGAAFVPDLEGKFLATENFYHTLKFFGLRSKSFLSDLMLAGDQFCHGDWSSNIKREHCSFNEGELLLFCFSSAYIVALLHDTLKVPMDHKNIDVTNQIRGVPVDWALGAFIVQKN
;
A
#
# COMPACT_ATOMS: atom_id res chain seq x y z
N GLU A 1 4.09 7.41 24.37
CA GLU A 1 4.91 6.22 24.68
C GLU A 1 6.35 6.53 24.33
N GLU A 2 7.32 6.10 25.14
CA GLU A 2 8.75 6.31 24.87
C GLU A 2 9.35 5.08 24.17
N CYS A 3 10.19 5.32 23.16
CA CYS A 3 10.93 4.27 22.46
C CYS A 3 12.13 3.83 23.31
N ILE A 4 12.20 2.54 23.64
CA ILE A 4 13.30 1.94 24.44
C ILE A 4 14.42 1.35 23.58
N TYR A 5 14.28 1.41 22.25
CA TYR A 5 15.25 0.88 21.28
C TYR A 5 16.06 2.02 20.66
N HIS A 6 17.17 1.69 19.99
CA HIS A 6 17.98 2.68 19.27
C HIS A 6 17.17 3.40 18.17
N ASP A 7 16.22 2.70 17.55
CA ASP A 7 15.35 3.24 16.51
C ASP A 7 13.94 2.64 16.64
N CYS A 8 12.92 3.49 16.72
CA CYS A 8 11.51 3.10 16.61
C CYS A 8 10.88 3.89 15.47
N ARG A 9 10.36 3.16 14.49
CA ARG A 9 9.80 3.77 13.28
C ARG A 9 8.28 3.89 13.38
N LEU A 10 7.61 3.00 14.11
CA LEU A 10 6.15 2.97 14.26
C LEU A 10 5.76 3.15 15.74
N GLY A 11 5.54 4.39 16.16
CA GLY A 11 5.28 4.69 17.56
C GLY A 11 6.46 4.29 18.46
N ALA A 12 6.21 3.57 19.55
CA ALA A 12 7.27 3.02 20.41
C ALA A 12 7.75 1.63 19.98
N ALA A 13 7.34 1.13 18.80
CA ALA A 13 7.71 -0.19 18.32
C ALA A 13 9.04 -0.17 17.55
N PHE A 14 9.93 -1.11 17.89
CA PHE A 14 11.11 -1.42 17.10
C PHE A 14 10.70 -2.05 15.77
N VAL A 15 11.31 -1.57 14.68
CA VAL A 15 11.16 -2.16 13.36
C VAL A 15 12.56 -2.33 12.76
N PRO A 16 13.01 -3.56 12.45
CA PRO A 16 14.30 -3.77 11.81
C PRO A 16 14.29 -3.24 10.36
N ASP A 17 15.47 -3.07 9.78
CA ASP A 17 15.58 -2.79 8.36
C ASP A 17 14.96 -3.93 7.54
N LEU A 18 14.20 -3.54 6.51
CA LEU A 18 13.49 -4.50 5.68
C LEU A 18 14.46 -5.13 4.68
N GLU A 19 14.85 -6.38 4.96
CA GLU A 19 15.70 -7.18 4.09
C GLU A 19 14.91 -8.31 3.43
N GLY A 20 15.19 -8.58 2.16
CA GLY A 20 14.59 -9.67 1.40
C GLY A 20 13.47 -9.24 0.44
N LYS A 21 12.61 -10.20 0.09
CA LYS A 21 11.46 -9.99 -0.81
C LYS A 21 10.16 -10.04 -0.03
N PHE A 22 9.32 -9.06 -0.28
CA PHE A 22 8.03 -8.90 0.37
C PHE A 22 6.89 -8.99 -0.64
N LEU A 23 5.75 -9.44 -0.16
CA LEU A 23 4.49 -9.37 -0.88
C LEU A 23 3.58 -8.42 -0.14
N ALA A 24 3.13 -7.36 -0.81
CA ALA A 24 2.11 -6.46 -0.32
C ALA A 24 0.75 -6.88 -0.88
N THR A 25 -0.20 -7.13 0.01
CA THR A 25 -1.54 -7.63 -0.31
C THR A 25 -2.62 -6.63 0.10
N GLU A 26 -3.88 -6.99 -0.07
CA GLU A 26 -5.07 -6.25 0.35
C GLU A 26 -5.05 -4.79 -0.10
N ASN A 27 -5.08 -3.83 0.83
CA ASN A 27 -5.22 -2.41 0.52
C ASN A 27 -4.08 -1.87 -0.33
N PHE A 28 -2.86 -2.44 -0.26
CA PHE A 28 -1.79 -2.10 -1.20
C PHE A 28 -2.20 -2.45 -2.64
N TYR A 29 -2.68 -3.67 -2.86
CA TYR A 29 -3.12 -4.12 -4.17
C TYR A 29 -4.32 -3.34 -4.70
N HIS A 30 -5.35 -3.12 -3.88
CA HIS A 30 -6.53 -2.38 -4.30
C HIS A 30 -6.23 -0.92 -4.66
N THR A 31 -5.35 -0.26 -3.91
CA THR A 31 -4.90 1.11 -4.21
C THR A 31 -4.12 1.16 -5.52
N LEU A 32 -3.14 0.27 -5.73
CA LEU A 32 -2.39 0.25 -6.99
C LEU A 32 -3.28 -0.09 -8.19
N LYS A 33 -4.24 -1.01 -8.00
CA LYS A 33 -5.20 -1.40 -9.03
C LYS A 33 -6.08 -0.22 -9.44
N PHE A 34 -6.51 0.62 -8.49
CA PHE A 34 -7.26 1.84 -8.78
C PHE A 34 -6.48 2.78 -9.71
N PHE A 35 -5.19 2.99 -9.43
CA PHE A 35 -4.32 3.82 -10.27
C PHE A 35 -3.78 3.12 -11.53
N GLY A 36 -4.16 1.86 -11.78
CA GLY A 36 -3.67 1.10 -12.94
C GLY A 36 -2.17 0.76 -12.91
N LEU A 37 -1.54 0.79 -11.73
CA LEU A 37 -0.09 0.60 -11.57
C LEU A 37 0.31 -0.89 -11.50
N ARG A 38 1.59 -1.19 -11.79
CA ARG A 38 2.20 -2.54 -11.74
C ARG A 38 3.43 -2.58 -10.82
N SER A 39 3.80 -3.76 -10.33
CA SER A 39 4.62 -3.95 -9.11
C SER A 39 6.07 -3.42 -9.12
N LYS A 40 6.73 -3.24 -10.27
CA LYS A 40 8.22 -3.17 -10.32
C LYS A 40 8.85 -1.84 -9.85
N SER A 41 8.07 -0.79 -9.64
CA SER A 41 8.51 0.54 -9.19
C SER A 41 7.39 1.28 -8.44
N PHE A 42 6.55 0.50 -7.74
CA PHE A 42 5.22 0.98 -7.42
C PHE A 42 5.18 2.18 -6.47
N LEU A 43 6.18 2.37 -5.59
CA LEU A 43 6.18 3.47 -4.63
C LEU A 43 6.31 4.83 -5.32
N SER A 44 7.32 4.98 -6.18
CA SER A 44 7.51 6.20 -6.97
C SER A 44 6.31 6.48 -7.90
N ASP A 45 5.81 5.46 -8.58
CA ASP A 45 4.67 5.59 -9.48
C ASP A 45 3.38 5.94 -8.71
N LEU A 46 3.18 5.34 -7.54
CA LEU A 46 2.03 5.59 -6.66
C LEU A 46 2.07 7.00 -6.08
N MET A 47 3.25 7.49 -5.70
CA MET A 47 3.42 8.87 -5.23
C MET A 47 2.98 9.86 -6.31
N LEU A 48 3.46 9.68 -7.55
CA LEU A 48 3.12 10.57 -8.66
C LEU A 48 1.63 10.48 -9.03
N ALA A 49 1.08 9.28 -9.15
CA ALA A 49 -0.34 9.08 -9.48
C ALA A 49 -1.26 9.61 -8.37
N GLY A 50 -0.90 9.34 -7.11
CA GLY A 50 -1.61 9.83 -5.93
C GLY A 50 -1.60 11.35 -5.83
N ASP A 51 -0.45 11.99 -6.03
CA ASP A 51 -0.31 13.44 -6.01
C ASP A 51 -1.19 14.12 -7.09
N GLN A 52 -1.14 13.62 -8.32
CA GLN A 52 -1.97 14.12 -9.42
C GLN A 52 -3.47 13.94 -9.14
N PHE A 53 -3.86 12.79 -8.60
CA PHE A 53 -5.24 12.50 -8.28
C PHE A 53 -5.76 13.33 -7.12
N CYS A 54 -4.99 13.47 -6.04
CA CYS A 54 -5.36 14.26 -4.87
C CYS A 54 -5.53 15.75 -5.19
N HIS A 55 -4.70 16.30 -6.10
CA HIS A 55 -4.79 17.70 -6.55
C HIS A 55 -5.77 17.94 -7.71
N GLY A 56 -6.40 16.89 -8.25
CA GLY A 56 -7.32 17.01 -9.37
C GLY A 56 -8.65 17.69 -9.00
N ASP A 57 -9.41 18.12 -10.02
CA ASP A 57 -10.75 18.68 -9.81
C ASP A 57 -11.79 17.58 -9.54
N TRP A 58 -12.09 17.40 -8.25
CA TRP A 58 -13.07 16.45 -7.70
C TRP A 58 -14.51 16.73 -8.12
N SER A 59 -14.84 18.01 -8.34
CA SER A 59 -16.23 18.43 -8.55
C SER A 59 -16.77 18.05 -9.93
N SER A 60 -15.88 17.94 -10.93
CA SER A 60 -16.29 17.82 -12.33
C SER A 60 -15.60 16.69 -13.11
N ASN A 61 -14.28 16.50 -12.95
CA ASN A 61 -13.51 15.54 -13.75
C ASN A 61 -13.38 14.18 -13.06
N ILE A 62 -12.90 14.13 -11.81
CA ILE A 62 -12.61 12.85 -11.14
C ILE A 62 -13.88 12.02 -10.95
N LYS A 63 -14.99 12.61 -10.50
CA LYS A 63 -16.27 11.90 -10.33
C LYS A 63 -16.83 11.36 -11.65
N ARG A 64 -16.57 12.04 -12.77
CA ARG A 64 -17.01 11.62 -14.10
C ARG A 64 -16.16 10.47 -14.63
N GLU A 65 -14.85 10.56 -14.46
CA GLU A 65 -13.90 9.53 -14.92
C GLU A 65 -13.99 8.25 -14.08
N HIS A 66 -14.30 8.37 -12.79
CA HIS A 66 -14.42 7.28 -11.84
C HIS A 66 -15.84 7.08 -11.32
N CYS A 67 -16.83 7.12 -12.22
CA CYS A 67 -18.26 7.07 -11.89
C CYS A 67 -18.72 5.79 -11.18
N SER A 68 -17.89 4.73 -11.17
CA SER A 68 -18.15 3.48 -10.45
C SER A 68 -17.88 3.56 -8.94
N PHE A 69 -17.26 4.64 -8.46
CA PHE A 69 -16.90 4.82 -7.06
C PHE A 69 -17.68 5.99 -6.45
N ASN A 70 -18.05 5.86 -5.19
CA ASN A 70 -18.61 6.99 -4.45
C ASN A 70 -17.50 7.93 -3.96
N GLU A 71 -17.88 9.13 -3.54
CA GLU A 71 -16.93 10.16 -3.09
C GLU A 71 -16.04 9.73 -1.92
N GLY A 72 -16.58 8.96 -0.97
CA GLY A 72 -15.81 8.42 0.15
C GLY A 72 -14.75 7.41 -0.29
N GLU A 73 -15.07 6.54 -1.27
CA GLU A 73 -14.11 5.60 -1.85
C GLU A 73 -12.99 6.33 -2.60
N LEU A 74 -13.34 7.38 -3.36
CA LEU A 74 -12.35 8.18 -4.06
C LEU A 74 -11.41 8.89 -3.08
N LEU A 75 -11.95 9.53 -2.03
CA LEU A 75 -11.14 10.14 -0.95
C LEU A 75 -10.24 9.10 -0.28
N LEU A 76 -10.74 7.88 -0.09
CA LEU A 76 -9.95 6.78 0.46
C LEU A 76 -8.76 6.42 -0.44
N PHE A 77 -8.88 6.46 -1.77
CA PHE A 77 -7.75 6.21 -2.67
C PHE A 77 -6.69 7.32 -2.61
N CYS A 78 -7.10 8.59 -2.51
CA CYS A 78 -6.17 9.70 -2.27
C CYS A 78 -5.43 9.49 -0.94
N PHE A 79 -6.15 9.27 0.15
CA PHE A 79 -5.57 8.99 1.47
C PHE A 79 -4.64 7.77 1.43
N SER A 80 -5.09 6.67 0.84
CA SER A 80 -4.33 5.41 0.80
C SER A 80 -3.04 5.55 0.01
N SER A 81 -3.05 6.31 -1.10
CA SER A 81 -1.83 6.58 -1.87
C SER A 81 -0.78 7.32 -1.03
N ALA A 82 -1.18 8.40 -0.34
CA ALA A 82 -0.30 9.16 0.54
C ALA A 82 0.16 8.34 1.75
N TYR A 83 -0.75 7.59 2.37
CA TYR A 83 -0.46 6.79 3.55
C TYR A 83 0.52 5.65 3.24
N ILE A 84 0.37 4.96 2.10
CA ILE A 84 1.31 3.91 1.68
C ILE A 84 2.72 4.46 1.51
N VAL A 85 2.85 5.63 0.88
CA VAL A 85 4.15 6.30 0.69
C VAL A 85 4.73 6.70 2.05
N ALA A 86 3.95 7.35 2.90
CA ALA A 86 4.39 7.75 4.25
C ALA A 86 4.83 6.54 5.09
N LEU A 87 4.05 5.46 5.07
CA LEU A 87 4.36 4.24 5.81
C LEU A 87 5.64 3.58 5.30
N LEU A 88 5.74 3.33 3.99
CA LEU A 88 6.87 2.54 3.47
C LEU A 88 8.14 3.38 3.34
N HIS A 89 8.05 4.57 2.75
CA HIS A 89 9.23 5.40 2.50
C HIS A 89 9.62 6.20 3.73
N ASP A 90 8.73 7.05 4.24
CA ASP A 90 9.10 8.01 5.27
C ASP A 90 9.32 7.34 6.63
N THR A 91 8.46 6.37 6.96
CA THR A 91 8.52 5.64 8.21
C THR A 91 9.46 4.43 8.14
N LEU A 92 9.22 3.48 7.22
CA LEU A 92 9.98 2.22 7.17
C LEU A 92 11.28 2.29 6.36
N LYS A 93 11.60 3.44 5.78
CA LYS A 93 12.84 3.71 5.02
C LYS A 93 13.02 2.82 3.78
N VAL A 94 11.92 2.34 3.21
CA VAL A 94 11.94 1.66 1.91
C VAL A 94 12.34 2.67 0.83
N PRO A 95 13.36 2.40 -0.01
CA PRO A 95 13.70 3.27 -1.12
C PRO A 95 12.54 3.45 -2.11
N MET A 96 12.40 4.64 -2.71
CA MET A 96 11.33 4.92 -3.68
C MET A 96 11.39 4.04 -4.94
N ASP A 97 12.60 3.64 -5.33
CA ASP A 97 12.91 2.79 -6.48
C ASP A 97 13.03 1.31 -6.11
N HIS A 98 12.63 0.93 -4.89
CA HIS A 98 12.78 -0.42 -4.37
C HIS A 98 11.97 -1.45 -5.16
N LYS A 99 12.63 -2.54 -5.57
CA LYS A 99 12.04 -3.56 -6.47
C LYS A 99 11.72 -4.89 -5.79
N ASN A 100 11.96 -5.02 -4.49
CA ASN A 100 11.77 -6.29 -3.78
C ASN A 100 10.40 -6.42 -3.12
N ILE A 101 9.50 -5.46 -3.29
CA ILE A 101 8.11 -5.57 -2.84
C ILE A 101 7.25 -5.81 -4.07
N ASP A 102 6.68 -7.02 -4.18
CA ASP A 102 5.68 -7.34 -5.18
C ASP A 102 4.27 -7.10 -4.62
N VAL A 103 3.38 -6.51 -5.42
CA VAL A 103 2.01 -6.23 -5.00
C VAL A 103 1.03 -7.17 -5.70
N THR A 104 0.34 -8.02 -4.94
CA THR A 104 -0.62 -9.00 -5.47
C THR A 104 -1.54 -9.52 -4.36
N ASN A 105 -2.79 -9.85 -4.70
CA ASN A 105 -3.70 -10.56 -3.79
C ASN A 105 -3.79 -12.06 -4.07
N GLN A 106 -3.07 -12.58 -5.04
CA GLN A 106 -3.14 -14.00 -5.40
C GLN A 106 -1.82 -14.56 -5.90
N ILE A 107 -1.59 -15.84 -5.59
CA ILE A 107 -0.50 -16.65 -6.12
C ILE A 107 -1.09 -17.91 -6.72
N ARG A 108 -0.90 -18.12 -8.02
CA ARG A 108 -1.45 -19.27 -8.76
C ARG A 108 -2.96 -19.46 -8.56
N GLY A 109 -3.71 -18.35 -8.51
CA GLY A 109 -5.17 -18.35 -8.30
C GLY A 109 -5.63 -18.55 -6.86
N VAL A 110 -4.70 -18.71 -5.91
CA VAL A 110 -5.01 -18.80 -4.48
C VAL A 110 -4.88 -17.42 -3.84
N PRO A 111 -5.91 -16.90 -3.15
CA PRO A 111 -5.82 -15.65 -2.40
C PRO A 111 -4.72 -15.69 -1.35
N VAL A 112 -3.93 -14.62 -1.27
CA VAL A 112 -2.87 -14.47 -0.26
C VAL A 112 -3.43 -13.69 0.92
N ASP A 113 -3.87 -14.40 1.94
CA ASP A 113 -4.43 -13.81 3.15
C ASP A 113 -4.14 -14.69 4.39
N TRP A 114 -4.22 -14.10 5.58
CA TRP A 114 -3.96 -14.77 6.86
C TRP A 114 -4.91 -15.96 7.09
N ALA A 115 -6.12 -15.93 6.51
CA ALA A 115 -7.14 -16.96 6.68
C ALA A 115 -6.67 -18.36 6.27
N LEU A 116 -5.89 -18.47 5.18
CA LEU A 116 -5.33 -19.74 4.74
C LEU A 116 -4.32 -20.30 5.75
N GLY A 117 -3.44 -19.44 6.27
CA GLY A 117 -2.49 -19.82 7.31
C GLY A 117 -3.19 -20.26 8.59
N ALA A 118 -4.21 -19.52 9.01
CA ALA A 118 -5.02 -19.86 10.18
C ALA A 118 -5.69 -21.23 10.02
N PHE A 119 -6.26 -21.52 8.85
CA PHE A 119 -6.84 -22.83 8.55
C PHE A 119 -5.81 -23.97 8.65
N ILE A 120 -4.61 -23.79 8.06
CA ILE A 120 -3.54 -24.80 8.11
C ILE A 120 -3.13 -25.07 9.56
N VAL A 121 -2.97 -24.03 10.37
CA VAL A 121 -2.59 -24.16 11.79
C VAL A 121 -3.68 -24.86 12.59
N GLN A 122 -4.96 -24.55 12.36
CA GLN A 122 -6.08 -25.20 13.06
C GLN A 122 -6.27 -26.68 12.69
N LYS A 123 -5.78 -27.10 11.53
CA LYS A 123 -5.88 -28.48 11.03
C LYS A 123 -4.74 -29.38 11.50
N ASN A 124 -3.69 -28.80 12.08
CA ASN A 124 -2.58 -29.51 12.74
C ASN A 124 -2.79 -29.55 14.26
#